data_AF-A0A1V4RUN8-F1
#
_entry.id   AF-A0A1V4RUN8-F1
#
_cell.length_a   1.000
_cell.length_b   1.000
_cell.length_c   1.000
_cell.angle_alpha   90.00
_cell.angle_beta   90.00
_cell.angle_gamma   90.00
#
_symmetry.space_group_name_H-M   'P 1'
#
loop_
_entity.id
_entity.type
_entity.pdbx_description
1 polymer ?
#
loop_
_entity_poly.entity_id
_entity_poly.type
_entity_poly.pdbx_seq_one_letter_code
_entity_poly.pdbx_strand_id
1 'polypeptide(L)'
;MDQKNKYRLRVESCIRTIIDVHKAIGNEYGKQEFLSQFEELKQTIKGLDMGLIREGDIYMLEHATNVLLRQFRPIFETDDFGQVYEEQKN
;
A
#
# COMPACT_ATOMS: atom_id res chain seq x y z
N MET A 1 8.72 -17.14 -12.41
CA MET A 1 8.96 -16.17 -11.33
C MET A 1 9.12 -16.94 -10.03
N ASP A 2 10.24 -16.74 -9.31
CA ASP A 2 10.55 -17.41 -8.04
C ASP A 2 9.59 -17.00 -6.91
N GLN A 3 9.35 -17.88 -5.93
CA GLN A 3 8.41 -17.63 -4.82
C GLN A 3 8.81 -16.41 -3.99
N LYS A 4 10.12 -16.21 -3.75
CA LYS A 4 10.63 -15.05 -3.02
C LYS A 4 10.36 -13.75 -3.78
N ASN A 5 10.46 -13.79 -5.11
CA ASN A 5 10.14 -12.65 -5.96
C ASN A 5 8.64 -12.33 -5.94
N LYS A 6 7.77 -13.34 -5.90
CA LYS A 6 6.31 -13.13 -5.73
C LYS A 6 5.99 -12.47 -4.40
N TYR A 7 6.64 -12.93 -3.32
CA TYR A 7 6.45 -12.38 -1.98
C TYR A 7 6.90 -10.93 -1.91
N ARG A 8 8.08 -10.64 -2.45
CA ARG A 8 8.59 -9.28 -2.57
C ARG A 8 7.61 -8.36 -3.28
N LEU A 9 7.11 -8.76 -4.44
CA LEU A 9 6.18 -7.95 -5.23
C LEU A 9 4.89 -7.65 -4.47
N ARG A 10 4.32 -8.64 -3.78
CA ARG A 10 3.07 -8.47 -3.01
C ARG A 10 3.25 -7.50 -1.84
N VAL A 11 4.35 -7.66 -1.10
CA VAL A 11 4.69 -6.79 0.01
C VAL A 11 4.97 -5.36 -0.49
N GLU A 12 5.76 -5.20 -1.55
CA GLU A 12 6.04 -3.89 -2.17
C GLU A 12 4.77 -3.21 -2.69
N SER A 13 3.83 -3.99 -3.26
CA SER A 13 2.54 -3.48 -3.72
C SER A 13 1.72 -2.93 -2.56
N CYS A 14 1.65 -3.65 -1.43
CA CYS A 14 0.91 -3.18 -0.25
C CYS A 14 1.44 -1.83 0.25
N ILE A 15 2.76 -1.71 0.41
CA ILE A 15 3.38 -0.46 0.87
C ILE A 15 3.13 0.67 -0.13
N ARG A 16 3.31 0.41 -1.43
CA ARG A 16 3.09 1.42 -2.47
C ARG A 16 1.67 1.95 -2.43
N THR A 17 0.68 1.06 -2.31
CA THR A 17 -0.72 1.45 -2.18
C THR A 17 -0.96 2.31 -0.95
N ILE A 18 -0.36 1.99 0.20
CA ILE A 18 -0.49 2.83 1.41
C ILE A 18 0.13 4.21 1.21
N ILE A 19 1.30 4.29 0.57
CA ILE A 19 1.94 5.57 0.22
C ILE A 19 1.05 6.39 -0.70
N ASP A 20 0.49 5.78 -1.74
CA ASP A 20 -0.34 6.47 -2.74
C ASP A 20 -1.61 7.02 -2.08
N VAL A 21 -2.26 6.25 -1.20
CA VAL A 21 -3.38 6.72 -0.36
C VAL A 21 -2.97 7.87 0.55
N HIS A 22 -1.82 7.77 1.21
CA HIS A 22 -1.35 8.84 2.08
C HIS A 22 -1.00 10.12 1.30
N LYS A 23 -0.50 10.01 0.07
CA LYS A 23 -0.26 11.18 -0.81
C LYS A 23 -1.56 11.83 -1.24
N ALA A 24 -2.55 11.04 -1.64
CA ALA A 24 -3.87 11.53 -2.01
C ALA A 24 -4.45 12.33 -0.84
N ILE A 25 -4.61 11.71 0.34
CA ILE A 25 -5.17 12.34 1.54
C ILE A 25 -4.29 13.50 2.04
N GLY A 26 -2.96 13.34 1.99
CA GLY A 26 -2.00 14.31 2.53
C GLY A 26 -1.99 15.64 1.77
N ASN A 27 -2.28 15.63 0.47
CA ASN A 27 -2.44 16.86 -0.33
C ASN A 27 -3.66 17.69 0.12
N GLU A 28 -4.68 17.05 0.66
CA GLU A 28 -5.94 17.71 1.05
C GLU A 28 -6.03 18.00 2.55
N TYR A 29 -5.41 17.16 3.39
CA TYR A 29 -5.51 17.25 4.85
C TYR A 29 -4.20 17.67 5.56
N GLY A 30 -3.15 18.02 4.81
CA GLY A 30 -1.95 18.72 5.32
C GLY A 30 -1.03 17.92 6.26
N LYS A 31 -1.24 16.62 6.44
CA LYS A 31 -0.44 15.77 7.36
C LYS A 31 0.61 14.96 6.61
N GLN A 32 1.71 15.58 6.19
CA GLN A 32 2.80 14.90 5.47
C GLN A 32 3.77 14.10 6.34
N GLU A 33 3.66 14.18 7.67
CA GLU A 33 4.62 13.57 8.61
C GLU A 33 4.67 12.03 8.57
N PHE A 34 3.65 11.36 8.01
CA PHE A 34 3.65 9.90 7.88
C PHE A 34 4.25 9.40 6.55
N LEU A 35 4.40 10.29 5.56
CA LEU A 35 4.91 9.92 4.23
C LEU A 35 6.35 9.40 4.29
N SER A 36 7.20 10.06 5.07
CA SER A 36 8.61 9.69 5.26
C SER A 36 8.75 8.30 5.88
N GLN A 37 7.89 7.97 6.85
CA GLN A 37 7.89 6.67 7.52
C GLN A 37 7.47 5.54 6.57
N PHE A 38 6.51 5.78 5.67
CA PHE A 38 6.11 4.79 4.67
C PHE A 38 7.17 4.60 3.57
N GLU A 39 7.83 5.67 3.13
CA GLU A 39 8.95 5.56 2.18
C GLU A 39 10.17 4.86 2.82
N GLU A 40 10.45 5.10 4.11
CA GLU A 40 11.47 4.36 4.87
C GLU A 40 11.12 2.87 4.97
N LEU A 41 9.88 2.54 5.31
CA LEU A 41 9.38 1.16 5.32
C LEU A 41 9.61 0.48 3.95
N LYS A 42 9.31 1.17 2.85
CA LYS A 42 9.56 0.67 1.48
C LYS A 42 11.04 0.36 1.23
N GLN A 43 11.97 1.16 1.74
CA GLN A 43 13.40 0.87 1.63
C GLN A 43 13.81 -0.31 2.51
N THR A 44 13.31 -0.40 3.75
CA THR A 44 13.61 -1.53 4.65
C THR A 44 13.17 -2.86 4.05
N ILE A 45 12.03 -2.90 3.36
CA ILE A 45 11.52 -4.11 2.71
C ILE A 45 12.41 -4.58 1.55
N LYS A 46 13.14 -3.68 0.88
CA LYS A 46 14.13 -4.07 -0.13
C LYS A 46 15.24 -4.95 0.46
N GLY A 47 15.63 -4.69 1.72
CA GLY A 47 16.62 -5.47 2.45
C GLY A 47 16.10 -6.74 3.12
N LEU A 48 14.77 -6.94 3.16
CA LEU A 48 14.17 -8.09 3.85
C LEU A 48 14.46 -9.40 3.10
N ASP A 49 14.92 -10.42 3.84
CA ASP A 49 15.07 -11.77 3.31
C ASP A 49 13.69 -12.45 3.22
N MET A 50 13.18 -12.54 2.00
CA MET A 50 11.91 -13.19 1.68
C MET A 50 11.93 -14.70 1.93
N GLY A 51 13.09 -15.31 2.20
CA GLY A 51 13.18 -16.70 2.66
C GLY A 51 12.69 -16.92 4.09
N LEU A 52 12.59 -15.85 4.90
CA LEU A 52 12.09 -15.91 6.28
C LEU A 52 10.59 -15.60 6.39
N ILE A 53 9.99 -15.05 5.33
CA ILE A 53 8.58 -14.67 5.29
C ILE A 53 7.74 -15.84 4.81
N ARG A 54 6.63 -16.11 5.50
CA ARG A 54 5.65 -17.12 5.11
C ARG A 54 4.48 -16.47 4.38
N GLU A 55 3.78 -17.27 3.59
CA GLU A 55 2.55 -16.86 2.88
C GLU A 55 1.52 -16.22 3.84
N GLY A 56 1.39 -16.76 5.05
CA GLY A 56 0.47 -16.23 6.06
C GLY A 56 0.82 -14.82 6.54
N ASP A 57 2.12 -14.48 6.61
CA ASP A 57 2.58 -13.14 7.00
C ASP A 57 2.20 -12.12 5.92
N ILE A 58 2.32 -12.52 4.65
CA ILE A 58 1.96 -11.69 3.49
C ILE A 58 0.45 -11.52 3.43
N TYR A 59 -0.31 -12.58 3.65
CA TYR A 59 -1.77 -12.50 3.69
C TYR A 59 -2.25 -11.57 4.79
N MET A 60 -1.63 -11.61 5.97
CA MET A 60 -1.95 -10.69 7.07
C MET A 60 -1.68 -9.23 6.67
N LEU A 61 -0.55 -8.96 6.02
CA LEU A 61 -0.20 -7.63 5.53
C LEU A 61 -1.19 -7.13 4.46
N GLU A 62 -1.54 -7.98 3.51
CA GLU A 62 -2.55 -7.69 2.48
C GLU A 62 -3.92 -7.42 3.10
N HIS A 63 -4.31 -8.23 4.10
CA HIS A 63 -5.58 -8.06 4.79
C HIS A 63 -5.64 -6.72 5.53
N ALA A 64 -4.60 -6.38 6.31
CA ALA A 64 -4.51 -5.11 7.02
C ALA A 64 -4.55 -3.92 6.03
N THR A 65 -3.83 -4.03 4.92
CA THR A 65 -3.84 -3.02 3.84
C THR A 65 -5.24 -2.84 3.26
N ASN A 66 -5.93 -3.93 2.95
CA ASN A 66 -7.29 -3.88 2.40
C ASN A 66 -8.33 -3.32 3.39
N VAL A 67 -8.19 -3.62 4.68
CA VAL A 67 -9.04 -3.04 5.73
C VAL A 67 -8.85 -1.52 5.80
N LEU A 68 -7.60 -1.06 5.78
CA LEU A 68 -7.26 0.36 5.76
C LEU A 68 -7.86 1.07 4.53
N LEU A 69 -7.73 0.48 3.34
CA LEU A 69 -8.29 1.04 2.11
C LEU A 69 -9.82 1.14 2.15
N ARG A 70 -10.51 0.16 2.73
CA ARG A 70 -11.98 0.21 2.90
C ARG A 70 -12.41 1.34 3.82
N GLN A 71 -11.62 1.65 4.85
CA GLN A 71 -11.90 2.79 5.74
C GLN A 71 -11.74 4.13 5.02
N PHE A 72 -10.84 4.20 4.03
CA PHE A 72 -10.61 5.40 3.23
C PHE A 72 -11.52 5.53 2.00
N ARG A 73 -12.28 4.49 1.62
CA ARG A 73 -13.26 4.56 0.50
C ARG A 73 -14.12 5.82 0.49
N PRO A 74 -14.71 6.26 1.61
CA PRO A 74 -15.53 7.48 1.61
C PRO A 74 -14.78 8.73 1.19
N ILE A 75 -13.45 8.79 1.38
CA ILE A 75 -12.60 9.90 0.96
C ILE A 75 -12.37 9.85 -0.55
N PHE A 76 -12.20 8.66 -1.12
CA PHE A 76 -12.00 8.47 -2.56
C PHE A 76 -13.30 8.55 -3.38
N GLU A 77 -14.45 8.30 -2.76
CA GLU A 77 -15.77 8.37 -3.39
C GLU A 77 -16.38 9.78 -3.37
N THR A 78 -15.83 10.71 -2.56
CA THR A 78 -16.09 12.15 -2.71
C THR A 78 -15.34 12.67 -3.94
N ASP A 79 -16.07 13.28 -4.88
CA ASP A 79 -15.65 13.72 -6.22
C ASP A 79 -14.36 14.58 -6.32
N ASP A 80 -13.73 14.98 -5.22
CA ASP A 80 -12.52 15.83 -5.19
C ASP A 80 -11.19 15.07 -5.41
N PHE A 81 -11.12 13.76 -5.16
CA PHE A 81 -9.82 13.04 -5.20
C PHE A 81 -9.44 12.44 -6.54
N GLY A 82 -10.34 12.44 -7.52
CA GLY A 82 -10.15 11.72 -8.78
C GLY A 82 -10.04 10.20 -8.56
N GLN A 83 -10.37 9.40 -9.58
CA GLN A 83 -10.21 7.95 -9.48
C GLN A 83 -8.72 7.60 -9.26
N VAL A 84 -8.37 7.22 -8.03
CA VAL A 84 -7.00 6.80 -7.67
C VAL A 84 -6.57 5.55 -8.44
N TYR A 85 -7.54 4.79 -8.94
CA TYR A 85 -7.32 3.70 -9.88
C TYR A 85 -8.38 3.77 -10.98
N GLU A 86 -7.94 3.79 -12.25
CA GLU A 86 -8.82 3.57 -13.39
C GLU A 86 -9.48 2.20 -13.23
N GLU A 87 -10.81 2.18 -13.15
CA GLU A 87 -11.56 0.93 -13.26
C GLU A 87 -11.27 0.34 -14.64
N GLN A 88 -10.56 -0.80 -14.68
CA GLN A 88 -10.50 -1.59 -15.89
C GLN A 88 -11.91 -2.09 -16.19
N LYS A 89 -12.58 -1.39 -17.11
CA LYS A 89 -13.79 -1.86 -17.78
C LYS A 89 -13.44 -3.12 -18.57
N ASN A 90 -13.99 -4.23 -18.11
CA ASN A 90 -14.09 -5.47 -18.86
C ASN A 90 -15.22 -5.37 -19.90
#